data_AF-A0A7Z9ZXE7-F1
#
_entry.id   AF-A0A7Z9ZXE7-F1
#
_cell.length_a   1.000
_cell.length_b   1.000
_cell.length_c   1.000
_cell.angle_alpha   90.00
_cell.angle_beta   90.00
_cell.angle_gamma   90.00
#
_symmetry.space_group_name_H-M   'P 1'
#
loop_
_entity.id
_entity.type
_entity.pdbx_description
1 polymer ?
#
loop_
_entity_poly.entity_id
_entity_poly.type
_entity_poly.pdbx_seq_one_letter_code
_entity_poly.pdbx_strand_id
1 'polypeptide(L)' 'MGLARLRDKLEAIHERLLEAYGRPRKRRRNPVDVLVGTILSQNTTDKNAHEAFRRLKGKFRTWERVATAPVGE' A
#
# COMPACT_ATOMS: atom_id res chain seq x y z
N MET A 1 30.09 -12.93 -16.10
CA MET A 1 29.37 -12.21 -17.18
C MET A 1 27.86 -12.08 -16.93
N GLY A 2 27.13 -13.14 -16.55
CA GLY A 2 25.65 -13.09 -16.44
C GLY A 2 25.07 -12.08 -15.43
N LEU A 3 25.68 -11.95 -14.24
CA LEU A 3 25.20 -11.02 -13.19
C LEU A 3 25.42 -9.55 -13.55
N ALA A 4 26.50 -9.22 -14.27
CA ALA A 4 26.77 -7.85 -14.72
C ALA A 4 25.71 -7.39 -15.73
N ARG A 5 25.42 -8.22 -16.74
CA ARG A 5 24.37 -7.94 -17.72
C ARG A 5 22.97 -7.80 -17.08
N LEU A 6 22.67 -8.57 -16.03
CA LEU A 6 21.40 -8.42 -15.30
C LEU A 6 21.33 -7.09 -14.56
N ARG A 7 22.44 -6.65 -13.95
CA ARG A 7 22.52 -5.35 -13.27
C ARG A 7 22.31 -4.19 -14.25
N ASP A 8 23.01 -4.20 -15.39
CA ASP A 8 22.87 -3.16 -16.41
C ASP A 8 21.42 -3.06 -16.92
N LYS A 9 20.76 -4.22 -17.08
CA LYS A 9 19.34 -4.26 -17.47
C LYS A 9 18.42 -3.68 -16.39
N LEU A 10 18.67 -3.98 -15.12
CA LEU A 10 17.87 -3.45 -14.00
C LEU A 10 18.04 -1.93 -13.88
N GLU A 11 19.25 -1.42 -14.04
CA GLU A 11 19.53 0.04 -14.04
C GLU A 11 18.80 0.73 -15.20
N ALA A 12 18.87 0.18 -16.41
CA ALA A 12 18.15 0.74 -17.57
C ALA A 12 16.63 0.74 -17.36
N ILE A 13 16.07 -0.29 -16.73
CA ILE A 13 14.63 -0.33 -16.38
C ILE A 13 14.31 0.71 -15.30
N HIS A 14 15.16 0.82 -14.26
CA HIS A 14 14.96 1.77 -13.18
C HIS A 14 14.92 3.21 -13.70
N GLU A 15 15.87 3.60 -14.54
CA GLU A 15 15.92 4.94 -15.13
C GLU A 15 14.68 5.24 -15.99
N ARG A 16 14.24 4.29 -16.82
CA ARG A 16 13.00 4.45 -17.61
C ARG A 16 11.76 4.63 -16.74
N LEU A 17 11.69 3.93 -15.61
CA LEU A 17 10.59 4.10 -14.66
C LEU A 17 10.66 5.47 -13.96
N LEU A 18 11.86 5.94 -13.62
CA LEU A 18 12.05 7.28 -13.04
C LEU A 18 11.70 8.39 -14.02
N GLU A 19 12.03 8.24 -15.30
CA GLU A 19 11.67 9.19 -16.35
C GLU A 19 10.15 9.24 -16.56
N ALA A 20 9.48 8.08 -16.63
CA ALA A 20 8.05 8.01 -16.88
C ALA A 20 7.18 8.43 -15.70
N TYR A 21 7.58 8.09 -14.46
CA TYR A 21 6.74 8.24 -13.27
C TYR A 21 7.31 9.20 -12.21
N GLY A 22 8.54 9.66 -12.38
CA GLY A 22 9.28 10.43 -11.38
C GLY A 22 9.78 9.60 -10.20
N ARG A 23 10.56 10.24 -9.32
CA ARG A 23 11.03 9.60 -8.08
C ARG A 23 9.86 9.40 -7.11
N PRO A 24 9.60 8.18 -6.62
CA PRO A 24 8.53 7.94 -5.67
C PRO A 24 8.79 8.68 -4.36
N ARG A 25 7.81 9.47 -3.92
CA ARG A 25 7.86 10.14 -2.62
C ARG A 25 7.58 9.14 -1.50
N LYS A 26 8.50 9.01 -0.54
CA LYS A 26 8.24 8.28 0.70
C LYS A 26 7.15 9.01 1.49
N ARG A 27 5.93 8.48 1.47
CA ARG A 27 4.83 9.00 2.30
C ARG A 27 4.98 8.44 3.72
N ARG A 28 5.13 9.30 4.71
CA ARG A 28 4.93 8.91 6.11
C ARG A 28 3.44 8.68 6.31
N ARG A 29 3.04 7.43 6.57
CA ARG A 29 1.68 7.07 6.97
C ARG A 29 1.74 6.47 8.36
N ASN A 30 0.63 6.53 9.09
CA ASN A 30 0.51 5.82 10.35
C ASN A 30 0.76 4.31 10.10
N PRO A 31 1.66 3.64 10.84
CA PRO A 31 1.97 2.23 10.62
C PRO A 31 0.75 1.30 10.69
N VAL A 32 -0.22 1.61 11.55
CA VAL A 32 -1.48 0.86 11.67
C VAL A 32 -2.37 1.09 10.45
N ASP A 33 -2.41 2.32 9.91
CA ASP A 33 -3.12 2.58 8.64
C ASP A 33 -2.54 1.73 7.50
N VAL A 34 -1.21 1.59 7.44
CA VAL A 34 -0.53 0.76 6.43
C VAL A 34 -0.86 -0.71 6.63
N LEU A 35 -0.76 -1.22 7.86
CA LEU A 35 -1.06 -2.61 8.18
C LEU A 35 -2.50 -2.98 7.80
N VAL A 36 -3.48 -2.19 8.24
CA VAL A 36 -4.89 -2.44 7.93
C VAL A 36 -5.15 -2.32 6.44
N GLY A 37 -4.57 -1.34 5.76
CA GLY A 37 -4.66 -1.22 4.30
C GLY A 37 -4.08 -2.43 3.57
N THR A 38 -2.95 -2.97 4.04
CA THR A 38 -2.37 -4.19 3.49
C THR A 38 -3.28 -5.40 3.69
N ILE A 39 -3.83 -5.61 4.89
CA ILE A 39 -4.80 -6.69 5.15
C ILE A 39 -6.01 -6.57 4.21
N LEU A 40 -6.59 -5.38 4.10
CA LEU A 40 -7.75 -5.14 3.23
C LEU A 40 -7.46 -5.35 1.75
N SER A 41 -6.20 -5.18 1.30
CA SER A 41 -5.82 -5.36 -0.10
C SER A 41 -5.70 -6.83 -0.52
N GLN A 42 -5.56 -7.74 0.45
CA GLN A 42 -5.43 -9.17 0.15
C GLN A 42 -6.73 -9.69 -0.48
N ASN A 43 -6.61 -10.43 -1.58
CA ASN A 43 -7.73 -11.05 -2.30
C ASN A 43 -8.83 -10.08 -2.79
N THR A 44 -8.50 -8.79 -2.98
CA THR A 44 -9.47 -7.79 -3.50
C THR A 44 -8.79 -6.78 -4.43
N THR A 45 -9.57 -5.85 -4.98
CA THR A 45 -9.08 -4.76 -5.84
C THR A 45 -8.72 -3.52 -5.04
N ASP A 46 -7.81 -2.69 -5.57
CA ASP A 46 -7.44 -1.40 -4.97
C ASP A 46 -8.66 -0.53 -4.64
N LYS A 47 -9.65 -0.51 -5.54
CA LYS A 47 -10.90 0.24 -5.34
C LYS A 47 -11.65 -0.25 -4.10
N ASN A 48 -11.84 -1.56 -3.98
CA ASN A 48 -12.57 -2.16 -2.86
C ASN A 48 -11.81 -2.00 -1.54
N ALA A 49 -10.50 -2.24 -1.53
CA ALA A 49 -9.66 -2.07 -0.35
C ALA A 49 -9.69 -0.61 0.14
N HIS A 50 -9.59 0.35 -0.78
CA HIS A 50 -9.63 1.77 -0.45
C HIS A 50 -11.01 2.19 0.08
N GLU A 51 -12.10 1.68 -0.50
CA GLU A 51 -13.45 1.95 -0.03
C GLU A 51 -13.69 1.37 1.37
N ALA A 52 -13.27 0.13 1.62
CA ALA A 52 -13.34 -0.50 2.94
C ALA A 52 -12.53 0.28 3.99
N PHE A 53 -11.30 0.69 3.66
CA PHE A 53 -10.46 1.50 4.54
C PHE A 53 -11.13 2.84 4.90
N ARG A 54 -11.67 3.55 3.89
CA ARG A 54 -12.41 4.80 4.14
C ARG A 54 -13.63 4.60 5.02
N ARG A 55 -14.40 3.52 4.81
CA ARG A 55 -15.56 3.17 5.64
C ARG A 55 -15.16 2.89 7.09
N LEU A 56 -14.08 2.12 7.31
CA LEU A 56 -13.57 1.86 8.67
C LEU A 56 -13.19 3.16 9.38
N LYS A 57 -12.38 4.03 8.75
CA LYS A 57 -11.99 5.33 9.35
C LYS A 57 -13.16 6.28 9.55
N GLY A 58 -14.22 6.14 8.73
CA GLY A 58 -15.45 6.92 8.84
C GLY A 58 -16.33 6.47 10.01
N LYS A 59 -16.60 5.15 10.13
CA LYS A 59 -17.44 4.54 11.17
C LYS A 59 -16.73 4.54 12.53
N PHE A 60 -15.44 4.18 12.53
CA PHE A 60 -14.61 4.06 13.73
C PHE A 60 -13.50 5.12 13.72
N ARG A 61 -13.65 6.13 14.58
CA ARG A 61 -12.75 7.29 14.63
C ARG A 61 -11.31 6.95 15.06
N THR A 62 -11.09 5.78 15.67
CA THR A 62 -9.76 5.29 16.07
C THR A 62 -9.62 3.79 15.79
N TRP A 63 -8.38 3.29 15.75
CA TRP A 63 -8.12 1.87 15.50
C TRP A 63 -8.51 0.99 16.68
N GLU A 64 -8.42 1.52 17.90
CA GLU A 64 -8.90 0.85 19.11
C GLU A 64 -10.40 0.57 19.02
N ARG A 65 -11.18 1.53 18.51
CA ARG A 65 -12.62 1.34 18.27
C ARG A 65 -12.93 0.29 17.20
N VAL A 66 -12.06 0.11 16.21
CA VAL A 66 -12.18 -0.99 15.25
C VAL A 66 -11.89 -2.32 15.95
N ALA A 67 -10.82 -2.37 16.74
CA ALA A 67 -10.38 -3.60 17.43
C ALA A 67 -11.39 -4.10 18.47
N THR A 68 -12.13 -3.19 19.12
CA THR A 68 -13.15 -3.53 20.12
C THR A 68 -14.57 -3.60 19.55
N ALA A 69 -14.75 -3.46 18.22
CA ALA A 69 -16.06 -3.55 17.60
C ALA A 69 -16.61 -5.00 17.65
N PRO A 70 -17.92 -5.20 17.83
CA PRO A 70 -18.53 -6.52 17.72
C PRO A 70 -18.29 -7.13 16.33
N VAL A 71 -17.97 -8.43 16.30
CA VAL A 71 -17.87 -9.17 15.03
C VAL A 71 -19.28 -9.40 14.49
N GLY A 72 -19.59 -8.86 13.31
CA GLY A 72 -20.90 -8.97 12.64
C GLY A 72 -21.68 -7.65 12.47
N GLU A 73 -21.06 -6.52 12.78
CA GLU A 73 -21.63 -5.17 12.69
C GLU A 73 -21.38 -4.43 11.36
#